data_AF-A0A2V9W8A2-F1
#
_entry.id   AF-A0A2V9W8A2-F1
#
_cell.length_a   1.000
_cell.length_b   1.000
_cell.length_c   1.000
_cell.angle_alpha   90.00
_cell.angle_beta   90.00
_cell.angle_gamma   90.00
#
_symmetry.space_group_name_H-M   'P 1'
#
loop_
_entity.id
_entity.type
_entity.pdbx_description
1 polymer ?
#
loop_
_entity_poly.entity_id
_entity_poly.type
_entity_poly.pdbx_seq_one_letter_code
_entity_poly.pdbx_strand_id
1 'polypeptide(L)'
;MADTFIDHGLTAQVNLQLAGAMAKRYHIGSHLANIEFGGNFRNAHKFDDTYIVDFTPNGTVPFSQFPNRFTNSNYYGGSYKLGPNPNYQDVRAFLNSNPSVFAGLSSFGIDPANYDLVEKVSAGYVMNTLDLTSRVRVVAGVRFEGTNLDTLSFDSQTNSLSDKASGSYLKILPSASLRYAFTGNTDLRLVYGRGLARPDPQDIAQAVTFTSTGNPGSIKNTASLGNPNLKAETADNFDVLIEHYLNPFGMITAGFFYKYLTDPIVTKSFVLQNFQPGPTAPMGTYTVTQPVNAGSARLTGFEAAYLQHLTFLPGKLGGLGISANYGYTASQASGLPGRSDHPRLLRSAPNTWNLSPTYDRGRVSIRVGLS
;
A
#
# COMPACT_ATOMS: atom_id res chain seq x y z
N MET A 1 7.09 -30.27 -17.82
CA MET A 1 7.27 -28.83 -17.64
C MET A 1 5.90 -28.23 -17.79
N ALA A 2 5.48 -27.36 -16.86
CA ALA A 2 4.27 -26.56 -17.03
C ALA A 2 4.56 -25.42 -18.02
N ASP A 3 3.52 -24.83 -18.59
CA ASP A 3 3.61 -23.71 -19.53
C ASP A 3 4.60 -22.64 -19.04
N THR A 4 5.42 -22.11 -19.96
CA THR A 4 6.33 -21.00 -19.68
C THR A 4 5.73 -19.71 -20.24
N PHE A 5 5.55 -18.74 -19.36
CA PHE A 5 4.98 -17.42 -19.67
C PHE A 5 6.12 -16.39 -19.71
N ILE A 6 6.16 -15.59 -20.76
CA ILE A 6 7.05 -14.41 -20.84
C ILE A 6 6.18 -13.18 -21.02
N ASP A 7 6.23 -12.30 -20.03
CA ASP A 7 5.57 -11.01 -20.04
C ASP A 7 6.46 -9.96 -20.74
N HIS A 8 5.84 -9.14 -21.57
CA HIS A 8 6.45 -8.10 -22.37
C HIS A 8 5.54 -6.86 -22.37
N GLY A 9 6.10 -5.68 -22.56
CA GLY A 9 5.32 -4.44 -22.71
C GLY A 9 5.72 -3.37 -21.71
N LEU A 10 4.80 -2.44 -21.45
CA LEU A 10 5.03 -1.28 -20.60
C LEU A 10 3.83 -1.03 -19.67
N THR A 11 4.09 -1.06 -18.37
CA THR A 11 3.23 -0.42 -17.37
C THR A 11 3.81 0.95 -17.04
N ALA A 12 3.03 2.02 -17.21
CA ALA A 12 3.52 3.38 -16.99
C ALA A 12 2.47 4.30 -16.35
N GLN A 13 2.99 5.35 -15.69
CA GLN A 13 2.20 6.44 -15.15
C GLN A 13 2.83 7.78 -15.55
N VAL A 14 2.02 8.66 -16.16
CA VAL A 14 2.39 10.04 -16.47
C VAL A 14 1.55 10.97 -15.61
N ASN A 15 2.20 11.95 -14.96
CA ASN A 15 1.52 12.93 -14.11
C ASN A 15 1.79 14.35 -14.61
N LEU A 16 0.73 15.10 -14.87
CA LEU A 16 0.79 16.55 -14.98
C LEU A 16 0.25 17.16 -13.67
N GLN A 17 1.02 18.03 -13.03
CA GLN A 17 0.63 18.63 -11.76
C GLN A 17 0.91 20.13 -11.74
N LEU A 18 -0.04 20.91 -11.23
CA LEU A 18 0.08 22.34 -10.95
C LEU A 18 -0.35 22.59 -9.51
N ALA A 19 0.51 23.24 -8.73
CA ALA A 19 0.21 23.63 -7.36
C ALA A 19 0.62 25.08 -7.10
N GLY A 20 -0.10 25.73 -6.19
CA GLY A 20 0.20 27.08 -5.74
C GLY A 20 -0.34 27.33 -4.34
N ALA A 21 0.35 28.16 -3.56
CA ALA A 21 -0.07 28.53 -2.22
C ALA A 21 0.27 29.99 -1.93
N MET A 22 -0.49 30.59 -1.02
CA MET A 22 -0.27 31.93 -0.51
C MET A 22 -0.40 31.91 1.01
N ALA A 23 0.54 32.56 1.69
CA ALA A 23 0.50 32.73 3.14
C ALA A 23 0.51 34.21 3.50
N LYS A 24 -0.20 34.56 4.56
CA LYS A 24 -0.23 35.90 5.14
C LYS A 24 -0.01 35.81 6.64
N ARG A 25 1.01 36.51 7.12
CA ARG A 25 1.23 36.75 8.54
C ARG A 25 0.28 37.83 9.04
N TYR A 26 -0.22 37.64 10.25
CA TYR A 26 -1.04 38.61 10.95
C TYR A 26 -0.80 38.48 12.45
N HIS A 27 -1.39 39.38 13.23
CA HIS A 27 -1.28 39.37 14.69
C HIS A 27 -2.65 39.13 15.32
N ILE A 28 -2.68 38.35 16.38
CA ILE A 28 -3.82 38.21 17.30
C ILE A 28 -3.34 38.74 18.65
N GLY A 29 -3.71 39.98 18.99
CA GLY A 29 -3.10 40.67 20.12
C GLY A 29 -1.59 40.85 19.91
N SER A 30 -0.77 40.42 20.87
CA SER A 30 0.69 40.44 20.81
C SER A 30 1.31 39.20 20.15
N HIS A 31 0.48 38.26 19.65
CA HIS A 31 0.91 36.97 19.16
C HIS A 31 0.92 36.92 17.64
N LEU A 32 1.99 36.35 17.07
CA LEU A 32 2.11 36.14 15.63
C LEU A 32 1.24 34.94 15.20
N ALA A 33 0.55 35.09 14.08
CA ALA A 33 -0.20 34.05 13.43
C ALA A 33 0.09 34.04 11.92
N ASN A 34 -0.09 32.89 11.29
CA ASN A 34 0.07 32.73 9.85
C ASN A 34 -1.14 31.98 9.29
N ILE A 35 -1.86 32.60 8.36
CA ILE A 35 -2.88 31.92 7.57
C ILE A 35 -2.29 31.54 6.21
N GLU A 36 -2.52 30.32 5.77
CA GLU A 36 -2.09 29.82 4.47
C GLU A 36 -3.26 29.15 3.77
N PHE A 37 -3.37 29.39 2.46
CA PHE A 37 -4.30 28.69 1.60
C PHE A 37 -3.58 28.31 0.31
N GLY A 38 -3.96 27.19 -0.26
CA GLY A 38 -3.35 26.72 -1.50
C GLY A 38 -4.24 25.75 -2.25
N GLY A 39 -3.86 25.50 -3.49
CA GLY A 39 -4.55 24.62 -4.41
C GLY A 39 -3.59 23.71 -5.14
N ASN A 40 -4.09 22.56 -5.55
CA ASN A 40 -3.37 21.61 -6.39
C ASN A 40 -4.33 21.00 -7.40
N PHE A 41 -3.88 20.88 -8.64
CA PHE A 41 -4.51 20.10 -9.68
C PHE A 41 -3.53 19.05 -10.19
N ARG A 42 -3.96 17.79 -10.27
CA ARG A 42 -3.20 16.69 -10.86
C ARG A 42 -4.05 15.99 -11.90
N ASN A 43 -3.47 15.72 -13.07
CA ASN A 43 -4.02 14.81 -14.06
C ASN A 43 -3.01 13.68 -14.25
N ALA A 44 -3.39 12.47 -13.86
CA ALA A 44 -2.57 11.28 -13.95
C ALA A 44 -3.17 10.33 -14.98
N HIS A 45 -2.34 9.86 -15.90
CA HIS A 45 -2.68 8.79 -16.85
C HIS A 45 -1.85 7.57 -16.47
N LYS A 46 -2.54 6.47 -16.16
CA LYS A 46 -1.96 5.19 -15.75
C LYS A 46 -2.47 4.14 -16.72
N PHE A 47 -1.57 3.41 -17.35
CA PHE A 47 -1.97 2.37 -18.28
C PHE A 47 -1.05 1.17 -18.18
N ASP A 48 -1.59 0.05 -18.62
CA ASP A 48 -0.88 -1.21 -18.81
C ASP A 48 -1.07 -1.66 -20.25
N ASP A 49 0.03 -1.81 -20.96
CA ASP A 49 0.08 -2.32 -22.32
C ASP A 49 1.10 -3.46 -22.36
N THR A 50 0.72 -4.57 -21.71
CA THR A 50 1.47 -5.81 -21.68
C THR A 50 0.91 -6.82 -22.68
N TYR A 51 1.74 -7.80 -23.01
CA TYR A 51 1.33 -8.99 -23.74
C TYR A 51 2.15 -10.18 -23.25
N ILE A 52 1.52 -11.34 -23.27
CA ILE A 52 2.10 -12.58 -22.79
C ILE A 52 2.35 -13.49 -23.99
N VAL A 53 3.53 -14.11 -24.00
CA VAL A 53 3.84 -15.21 -24.89
C VAL A 53 3.92 -16.49 -24.08
N ASP A 54 3.00 -17.39 -24.39
CA ASP A 54 2.85 -18.70 -23.78
C ASP A 54 3.55 -19.74 -24.63
N PHE A 55 4.42 -20.50 -24.00
CA PHE A 55 5.08 -21.63 -24.62
C PHE A 55 4.62 -22.92 -23.95
N THR A 56 3.74 -23.63 -24.63
CA THR A 56 3.26 -24.95 -24.22
C THR A 56 4.07 -26.01 -24.95
N PRO A 57 4.74 -26.94 -24.24
CA PRO A 57 5.50 -27.98 -24.91
C PRO A 57 4.55 -28.94 -25.65
N ASN A 58 4.89 -29.28 -26.90
CA ASN A 58 4.15 -30.22 -27.75
C ASN A 58 4.21 -31.67 -27.23
N GLY A 59 4.98 -31.92 -26.17
CA GLY A 59 5.16 -33.22 -25.54
C GLY A 59 5.76 -33.08 -24.14
N THR A 60 6.17 -34.20 -23.54
CA THR A 60 6.71 -34.19 -22.18
C THR A 60 8.14 -33.64 -22.14
N VAL A 61 8.32 -32.47 -21.53
CA VAL A 61 9.64 -31.92 -21.16
C VAL A 61 9.85 -32.12 -19.65
N PRO A 62 10.53 -33.19 -19.18
CA PRO A 62 10.68 -33.47 -17.76
C PRO A 62 11.62 -32.48 -17.06
N PHE A 63 11.31 -32.12 -15.81
CA PHE A 63 12.13 -31.20 -15.02
C PHE A 63 13.55 -31.70 -14.75
N SER A 64 13.79 -33.01 -14.87
CA SER A 64 15.12 -33.62 -14.74
C SER A 64 16.10 -33.24 -15.86
N GLN A 65 15.63 -32.65 -16.97
CA GLN A 65 16.48 -32.17 -18.05
C GLN A 65 17.20 -30.85 -17.71
N PHE A 66 16.80 -30.17 -16.63
CA PHE A 66 17.38 -28.90 -16.22
C PHE A 66 18.33 -29.09 -15.03
N PRO A 67 19.45 -28.34 -14.98
CA PRO A 67 20.33 -28.34 -13.83
C PRO A 67 19.60 -27.96 -12.55
N ASN A 68 19.78 -28.73 -11.49
CA ASN A 68 19.26 -28.37 -10.18
C ASN A 68 20.23 -27.40 -9.49
N ARG A 69 19.92 -26.10 -9.54
CA ARG A 69 20.78 -25.06 -8.96
C ARG A 69 20.53 -24.79 -7.48
N PHE A 70 19.43 -25.32 -6.93
CA PHE A 70 19.11 -25.19 -5.51
C PHE A 70 19.06 -26.56 -4.84
N THR A 71 20.03 -26.82 -3.98
CA THR A 71 20.08 -28.02 -3.16
C THR A 71 20.15 -27.64 -1.69
N ASN A 72 19.19 -28.10 -0.90
CA ASN A 72 19.26 -28.03 0.55
C ASN A 72 18.95 -29.42 1.12
N SER A 73 20.02 -30.15 1.43
CA SER A 73 19.93 -31.51 1.97
C SER A 73 19.35 -31.58 3.38
N ASN A 74 19.29 -30.44 4.09
CA ASN A 74 18.74 -30.33 5.44
C ASN A 74 17.41 -29.56 5.47
N TYR A 75 16.74 -29.42 4.32
CA TYR A 75 15.44 -28.77 4.27
C TYR A 75 14.42 -29.54 5.13
N TYR A 76 13.75 -28.85 6.05
CA TYR A 76 12.92 -29.46 7.10
C TYR A 76 13.64 -30.57 7.88
N GLY A 77 14.90 -30.36 8.27
CA GLY A 77 15.66 -31.36 9.03
C GLY A 77 15.92 -32.66 8.25
N GLY A 78 15.93 -32.58 6.91
CA GLY A 78 16.13 -33.73 6.02
C GLY A 78 14.89 -34.58 5.76
N SER A 79 13.74 -34.24 6.36
CA SER A 79 12.47 -34.95 6.16
C SER A 79 11.84 -34.69 4.79
N TYR A 80 12.19 -33.57 4.13
CA TYR A 80 11.72 -33.24 2.80
C TYR A 80 12.88 -33.20 1.80
N LYS A 81 12.85 -34.12 0.84
CA LYS A 81 13.78 -34.10 -0.30
C LYS A 81 13.22 -33.19 -1.38
N LEU A 82 13.88 -32.06 -1.59
CA LEU A 82 13.54 -31.16 -2.70
C LEU A 82 13.70 -31.89 -4.03
N GLY A 83 12.66 -31.81 -4.87
CA GLY A 83 12.72 -32.27 -6.26
C GLY A 83 13.63 -31.39 -7.11
N PRO A 84 13.79 -31.70 -8.41
CA PRO A 84 14.53 -30.84 -9.34
C PRO A 84 13.98 -29.42 -9.32
N ASN A 85 14.85 -28.44 -9.07
CA ASN A 85 14.50 -27.02 -9.12
C ASN A 85 15.16 -26.37 -10.35
N PRO A 86 14.48 -26.39 -11.51
CA PRO A 86 14.99 -25.78 -12.73
C PRO A 86 15.16 -24.26 -12.54
N ASN A 87 16.31 -23.73 -12.91
CA ASN A 87 16.48 -22.28 -12.96
C ASN A 87 15.77 -21.68 -14.17
N TYR A 88 15.13 -20.52 -13.99
CA TYR A 88 14.43 -19.81 -15.07
C TYR A 88 15.32 -19.58 -16.31
N GLN A 89 16.60 -19.25 -16.13
CA GLN A 89 17.52 -19.01 -17.24
C GLN A 89 17.81 -20.28 -18.04
N ASP A 90 17.87 -21.45 -17.38
CA ASP A 90 18.09 -22.74 -18.05
C ASP A 90 16.86 -23.16 -18.85
N VAL A 91 15.67 -22.92 -18.28
CA VAL A 91 14.38 -23.12 -18.98
C VAL A 91 14.28 -22.23 -20.22
N ARG A 92 14.61 -20.94 -20.07
CA ARG A 92 14.56 -19.97 -21.17
C ARG A 92 15.60 -20.26 -22.25
N ALA A 93 16.80 -20.68 -21.87
CA ALA A 93 17.84 -21.10 -22.83
C ALA A 93 17.41 -22.35 -23.61
N PHE A 94 16.79 -23.33 -22.95
CA PHE A 94 16.27 -24.52 -23.60
C PHE A 94 15.14 -24.19 -24.58
N LEU A 95 14.20 -23.34 -24.18
CA LEU A 95 13.12 -22.85 -25.02
C LEU A 95 13.66 -22.14 -26.27
N ASN A 96 14.59 -21.20 -26.09
CA ASN A 96 15.21 -20.46 -27.20
C ASN A 96 15.99 -21.38 -28.15
N SER A 97 16.59 -22.46 -27.64
CA SER A 97 17.38 -23.41 -28.45
C SER A 97 16.51 -24.48 -29.12
N ASN A 98 15.27 -24.69 -28.66
CA ASN A 98 14.38 -25.75 -29.14
C ASN A 98 12.96 -25.22 -29.47
N PRO A 99 12.81 -24.16 -30.28
CA PRO A 99 11.51 -23.51 -30.49
C PRO A 99 10.46 -24.45 -31.09
N SER A 100 10.85 -25.42 -31.91
CA SER A 100 9.93 -26.39 -32.53
C SER A 100 9.31 -27.40 -31.56
N VAL A 101 9.86 -27.53 -30.35
CA VAL A 101 9.33 -28.41 -29.29
C VAL A 101 8.15 -27.76 -28.57
N PHE A 102 7.93 -26.45 -28.75
CA PHE A 102 6.87 -25.70 -28.13
C PHE A 102 5.86 -25.21 -29.18
N ALA A 103 4.59 -25.25 -28.84
CA ALA A 103 3.57 -24.43 -29.46
C ALA A 103 3.60 -23.07 -28.76
N GLY A 104 3.81 -22.00 -29.53
CA GLY A 104 3.68 -20.63 -29.06
C GLY A 104 2.24 -20.16 -29.22
N LEU A 105 1.60 -19.73 -28.15
CA LEU A 105 0.42 -18.88 -28.19
C LEU A 105 0.83 -17.49 -27.69
N SER A 106 0.31 -16.43 -28.30
CA SER A 106 0.70 -15.06 -27.94
C SER A 106 -0.51 -14.17 -27.93
N SER A 107 -0.66 -13.37 -26.87
CA SER A 107 -1.68 -12.31 -26.80
C SER A 107 -1.18 -10.99 -27.41
N PHE A 108 -0.28 -11.04 -28.42
CA PHE A 108 0.37 -9.86 -28.99
C PHE A 108 -0.60 -8.70 -29.24
N GLY A 109 -0.37 -7.60 -28.52
CA GLY A 109 -1.09 -6.35 -28.62
C GLY A 109 -2.31 -6.21 -27.71
N ILE A 110 -2.80 -7.27 -27.07
CA ILE A 110 -3.99 -7.21 -26.21
C ILE A 110 -3.96 -8.31 -25.14
N ASP A 111 -3.36 -8.00 -23.99
CA ASP A 111 -3.54 -8.79 -22.78
C ASP A 111 -4.90 -8.44 -22.15
N PRO A 112 -5.76 -9.42 -21.82
CA PRO A 112 -6.97 -9.16 -21.06
C PRO A 112 -6.72 -8.42 -19.75
N ALA A 113 -5.53 -8.44 -19.16
CA ALA A 113 -5.19 -7.66 -17.97
C ALA A 113 -4.96 -6.15 -18.23
N ASN A 114 -4.79 -5.74 -19.49
CA ASN A 114 -4.50 -4.35 -19.85
C ASN A 114 -5.62 -3.39 -19.43
N TYR A 115 -5.23 -2.17 -19.09
CA TYR A 115 -6.16 -1.11 -18.71
C TYR A 115 -5.61 0.28 -19.05
N ASP A 116 -6.50 1.25 -19.16
CA ASP A 116 -6.21 2.67 -19.19
C ASP A 116 -7.03 3.36 -18.09
N LEU A 117 -6.38 4.19 -17.27
CA LEU A 117 -7.00 4.94 -16.18
C LEU A 117 -6.50 6.39 -16.22
N VAL A 118 -7.44 7.32 -16.36
CA VAL A 118 -7.22 8.76 -16.19
C VAL A 118 -7.79 9.19 -14.84
N GLU A 119 -6.94 9.67 -13.94
CA GLU A 119 -7.29 10.22 -12.64
C GLU A 119 -7.04 11.73 -12.59
N LYS A 120 -8.11 12.51 -12.46
CA LYS A 120 -8.07 13.96 -12.26
C LYS A 120 -8.36 14.28 -10.80
N VAL A 121 -7.47 15.02 -10.15
CA VAL A 121 -7.58 15.42 -8.75
C VAL A 121 -7.52 16.93 -8.65
N SER A 122 -8.56 17.54 -8.09
CA SER A 122 -8.60 18.96 -7.75
C SER A 122 -8.68 19.09 -6.23
N ALA A 123 -7.80 19.90 -5.65
CA ALA A 123 -7.75 20.07 -4.22
C ALA A 123 -7.48 21.51 -3.80
N GLY A 124 -8.03 21.89 -2.65
CA GLY A 124 -7.81 23.17 -2.00
C GLY A 124 -7.67 22.97 -0.50
N TYR A 125 -6.89 23.83 0.16
CA TYR A 125 -6.77 23.81 1.61
C TYR A 125 -6.70 25.22 2.19
N VAL A 126 -7.08 25.32 3.45
CA VAL A 126 -6.81 26.46 4.32
C VAL A 126 -6.26 25.94 5.63
N MET A 127 -5.21 26.58 6.13
CA MET A 127 -4.60 26.26 7.41
C MET A 127 -4.18 27.53 8.14
N ASN A 128 -4.10 27.43 9.46
CA ASN A 128 -3.72 28.50 10.34
C ASN A 128 -2.75 28.00 11.40
N THR A 129 -1.65 28.74 11.58
CA THR A 129 -0.66 28.50 12.63
C THR A 129 -0.72 29.65 13.63
N LEU A 130 -0.94 29.30 14.90
CA LEU A 130 -1.14 30.22 16.02
C LEU A 130 -0.04 29.99 17.06
N ASP A 131 0.79 30.99 17.29
CA ASP A 131 1.76 31.00 18.40
C ASP A 131 1.16 31.72 19.62
N LEU A 132 0.24 31.04 20.31
CA LEU A 132 -0.53 31.61 21.43
C LEU A 132 0.36 32.06 22.60
N THR A 133 1.48 31.38 22.84
CA THR A 133 2.52 31.79 23.80
C THR A 133 3.89 31.25 23.35
N SER A 134 4.97 31.55 24.06
CA SER A 134 6.27 30.89 23.83
C SER A 134 6.25 29.37 24.08
N ARG A 135 5.20 28.86 24.74
CA ARG A 135 5.05 27.44 25.08
C ARG A 135 3.99 26.73 24.24
N VAL A 136 3.01 27.45 23.71
CA VAL A 136 1.82 26.89 23.05
C VAL A 136 1.80 27.27 21.58
N ARG A 137 1.87 26.26 20.70
CA ARG A 137 1.64 26.40 19.26
C ARG A 137 0.47 25.53 18.85
N VAL A 138 -0.46 26.09 18.08
CA VAL A 138 -1.58 25.37 17.47
C VAL A 138 -1.47 25.50 15.95
N VAL A 139 -1.65 24.40 15.22
CA VAL A 139 -1.80 24.41 13.77
C VAL A 139 -3.09 23.67 13.44
N ALA A 140 -4.02 24.32 12.77
CA ALA A 140 -5.28 23.71 12.37
C ALA A 140 -5.60 24.04 10.91
N GLY A 141 -6.21 23.10 10.20
CA GLY A 141 -6.56 23.29 8.80
C GLY A 141 -7.51 22.23 8.28
N VAL A 142 -8.02 22.50 7.09
CA VAL A 142 -8.89 21.58 6.35
C VAL A 142 -8.49 21.59 4.88
N ARG A 143 -8.43 20.39 4.30
CA ARG A 143 -8.22 20.18 2.87
C ARG A 143 -9.44 19.50 2.26
N PHE A 144 -9.85 19.94 1.09
CA PHE A 144 -10.88 19.33 0.26
C PHE A 144 -10.21 18.74 -0.98
N GLU A 145 -10.55 17.51 -1.33
CA GLU A 145 -9.96 16.81 -2.47
C GLU A 145 -11.05 16.08 -3.27
N GLY A 146 -11.33 16.58 -4.47
CA GLY A 146 -12.21 15.95 -5.45
C GLY A 146 -11.40 15.12 -6.43
N THR A 147 -11.82 13.87 -6.64
CA THR A 147 -11.21 12.93 -7.59
C THR A 147 -12.25 12.50 -8.62
N ASN A 148 -11.88 12.55 -9.89
CA ASN A 148 -12.65 12.04 -11.03
C ASN A 148 -11.79 11.00 -11.77
N LEU A 149 -12.40 9.88 -12.10
CA LEU A 149 -11.76 8.73 -12.73
C LEU A 149 -12.48 8.42 -14.04
N ASP A 150 -11.73 8.18 -15.10
CA ASP A 150 -12.18 7.65 -16.36
C ASP A 150 -11.34 6.39 -16.67
N THR A 151 -11.96 5.27 -17.04
CA THR A 151 -11.26 4.00 -17.29
C THR A 151 -11.62 3.41 -18.63
N LEU A 152 -10.65 2.73 -19.24
CA LEU A 152 -10.86 1.75 -20.32
C LEU A 152 -10.30 0.40 -19.86
N SER A 153 -11.10 -0.65 -20.00
CA SER A 153 -10.69 -2.03 -19.72
C SER A 153 -10.84 -2.89 -20.98
N PHE A 154 -10.21 -4.07 -20.97
CA PHE A 154 -10.27 -5.00 -22.09
C PHE A 154 -11.71 -5.44 -22.38
N ASP A 155 -12.09 -5.28 -23.63
CA ASP A 155 -13.34 -5.78 -24.21
C ASP A 155 -13.04 -6.92 -25.19
N SER A 156 -13.52 -8.11 -24.85
CA SER A 156 -13.40 -9.32 -25.68
C SER A 156 -14.22 -9.31 -26.97
N GLN A 157 -15.25 -8.48 -27.12
CA GLN A 157 -16.02 -8.35 -28.37
C GLN A 157 -15.22 -7.59 -29.44
N THR A 158 -14.66 -6.46 -29.04
CA THR A 158 -13.87 -5.61 -29.94
C THR A 158 -12.40 -6.02 -29.98
N ASN A 159 -11.98 -6.90 -29.08
CA ASN A 159 -10.59 -7.28 -28.86
C ASN A 159 -9.75 -6.00 -28.72
N SER A 160 -10.12 -5.14 -27.77
CA SER A 160 -9.46 -3.83 -27.55
C SER A 160 -9.79 -3.25 -26.18
N LEU A 161 -9.03 -2.26 -25.71
CA LEU A 161 -9.40 -1.46 -24.52
C LEU A 161 -10.53 -0.49 -24.89
N SER A 162 -11.78 -0.91 -24.74
CA SER A 162 -12.93 -0.08 -25.11
C SER A 162 -14.10 -0.10 -24.11
N ASP A 163 -14.06 -0.96 -23.09
CA ASP A 163 -15.07 -0.95 -22.03
C ASP A 163 -14.86 0.26 -21.10
N LYS A 164 -15.84 1.17 -21.10
CA LYS A 164 -15.73 2.48 -20.45
C LYS A 164 -16.42 2.47 -19.11
N ALA A 165 -15.71 2.95 -18.10
CA ALA A 165 -16.34 3.32 -16.85
C ALA A 165 -15.78 4.61 -16.26
N SER A 166 -16.50 5.15 -15.29
CA SER A 166 -16.12 6.39 -14.62
C SER A 166 -16.52 6.36 -13.16
N GLY A 167 -15.80 7.10 -12.34
CA GLY A 167 -16.03 7.21 -10.91
C GLY A 167 -15.69 8.60 -10.39
N SER A 168 -16.29 8.99 -9.27
CA SER A 168 -15.86 10.20 -8.59
C SER A 168 -16.13 10.16 -7.10
N TYR A 169 -15.32 10.90 -6.34
CA TYR A 169 -15.52 11.10 -4.91
C TYR A 169 -14.89 12.40 -4.42
N LEU A 170 -15.45 12.92 -3.32
CA LEU A 170 -14.92 14.06 -2.57
C LEU A 170 -14.50 13.58 -1.18
N LYS A 171 -13.31 13.98 -0.73
CA LYS A 171 -12.85 13.76 0.64
C LYS A 171 -12.56 15.09 1.33
N ILE A 172 -12.96 15.18 2.59
CA ILE A 172 -12.67 16.29 3.50
C ILE A 172 -11.65 15.77 4.51
N LEU A 173 -10.51 16.46 4.59
CA LEU A 173 -9.33 16.06 5.34
C LEU A 173 -9.00 17.16 6.37
N PRO A 174 -9.67 17.17 7.53
CA PRO A 174 -9.30 18.06 8.63
C PRO A 174 -8.01 17.58 9.31
N SER A 175 -7.27 18.54 9.86
CA SER A 175 -6.09 18.28 10.68
C SER A 175 -5.94 19.35 11.76
N ALA A 176 -5.48 18.95 12.93
CA ALA A 176 -5.12 19.85 14.01
C ALA A 176 -3.91 19.29 14.77
N SER A 177 -3.01 20.16 15.20
CA SER A 177 -1.92 19.80 16.09
C SER A 177 -1.72 20.88 17.15
N LEU A 178 -1.40 20.44 18.36
CA LEU A 178 -1.05 21.28 19.50
C LEU A 178 0.33 20.85 19.98
N ARG A 179 1.23 21.81 20.18
CA ARG A 179 2.49 21.62 20.89
C ARG A 179 2.47 22.46 22.15
N TYR A 180 2.76 21.84 23.28
CA TYR A 180 2.90 22.48 24.58
C TYR A 180 4.27 22.19 25.21
N ALA A 181 5.07 23.23 25.42
CA ALA A 181 6.32 23.12 26.16
C ALA A 181 6.08 23.21 27.68
N PHE A 182 6.19 22.07 28.36
CA PHE A 182 6.20 22.04 29.82
C PHE A 182 7.43 22.76 30.37
N THR A 183 8.59 22.55 29.75
CA THR A 183 9.88 23.14 30.10
C THR A 183 10.69 23.42 28.83
N GLY A 184 11.89 23.99 28.94
CA GLY A 184 12.78 24.21 27.77
C GLY A 184 13.29 22.91 27.12
N ASN A 185 13.02 21.75 27.73
CA ASN A 185 13.48 20.44 27.28
C ASN A 185 12.38 19.36 27.31
N THR A 186 11.12 19.72 27.53
CA THR A 186 10.01 18.76 27.55
C THR A 186 8.81 19.30 26.79
N ASP A 187 8.38 18.55 25.80
CA ASP A 187 7.28 18.89 24.91
C ASP A 187 6.19 17.82 24.92
N LEU A 188 4.93 18.27 24.99
CA LEU A 188 3.76 17.48 24.64
C LEU A 188 3.29 17.87 23.25
N ARG A 189 2.95 16.88 22.44
CA ARG A 189 2.27 17.05 21.16
C ARG A 189 0.98 16.25 21.15
N LEU A 190 -0.10 16.91 20.75
CA LEU A 190 -1.37 16.26 20.41
C LEU A 190 -1.59 16.49 18.92
N VAL A 191 -1.88 15.43 18.17
CA VAL A 191 -2.11 15.51 16.73
C VAL A 191 -3.39 14.77 16.39
N TYR A 192 -4.23 15.41 15.58
CA TYR A 192 -5.33 14.79 14.89
C TYR A 192 -5.18 15.05 13.39
N GLY A 193 -5.37 14.03 12.57
CA GLY A 193 -5.35 14.19 11.12
C GLY A 193 -6.10 13.09 10.41
N ARG A 194 -6.97 13.48 9.47
CA ARG A 194 -7.58 12.55 8.54
C ARG A 194 -6.72 12.41 7.28
N GLY A 195 -6.22 11.21 7.05
CA GLY A 195 -5.56 10.82 5.80
C GLY A 195 -6.50 10.06 4.86
N LEU A 196 -6.04 9.84 3.63
CA LEU A 196 -6.72 8.95 2.68
C LEU A 196 -5.71 8.03 1.97
N ALA A 197 -6.18 6.87 1.53
CA ALA A 197 -5.48 5.95 0.64
C ALA A 197 -6.37 5.70 -0.60
N ARG A 198 -5.83 5.94 -1.78
CA ARG A 198 -6.57 5.79 -3.05
C ARG A 198 -6.69 4.32 -3.42
N PRO A 199 -7.78 3.90 -4.09
CA PRO A 199 -7.86 2.56 -4.67
C PRO A 199 -6.73 2.32 -5.68
N ASP A 200 -6.24 1.08 -5.73
CA ASP A 200 -5.27 0.69 -6.73
C ASP A 200 -5.92 0.69 -8.12
N PRO A 201 -5.19 1.07 -9.19
CA PRO A 201 -5.73 1.07 -10.55
C PRO A 201 -6.34 -0.26 -10.96
N GLN A 202 -5.74 -1.37 -10.52
CA GLN A 202 -6.23 -2.72 -10.78
C GLN A 202 -7.58 -2.98 -10.09
N ASP A 203 -7.82 -2.44 -8.90
CA ASP A 203 -9.13 -2.58 -8.25
C ASP A 203 -10.23 -1.77 -8.95
N ILE A 204 -9.85 -0.70 -9.65
CA ILE A 204 -10.78 0.19 -10.37
C ILE A 204 -11.06 -0.35 -11.79
N ALA A 205 -10.01 -0.63 -12.54
CA ALA A 205 -10.03 -0.89 -13.98
C ALA A 205 -9.64 -2.33 -14.35
N GLN A 206 -9.68 -3.28 -13.40
CA GLN A 206 -9.52 -4.70 -13.69
C GLN A 206 -10.48 -5.12 -14.79
N ALA A 207 -9.94 -5.78 -15.81
CA ALA A 207 -10.73 -6.34 -16.87
C ALA A 207 -11.65 -7.46 -16.41
N VAL A 208 -12.76 -7.58 -17.13
CA VAL A 208 -13.73 -8.62 -16.83
C VAL A 208 -13.19 -9.97 -17.29
N THR A 209 -13.01 -10.86 -16.33
CA THR A 209 -12.75 -12.28 -16.59
C THR A 209 -13.98 -13.08 -16.20
N PHE A 210 -14.27 -14.12 -16.97
CA PHE A 210 -15.35 -15.05 -16.62
C PHE A 210 -14.96 -16.48 -16.96
N THR A 211 -15.60 -17.42 -16.27
CA THR A 211 -15.39 -18.84 -16.49
C THR A 211 -16.71 -19.57 -16.33
N SER A 212 -17.00 -20.45 -17.27
CA SER A 212 -18.12 -21.39 -17.22
C SER A 212 -17.56 -22.79 -17.11
N THR A 213 -17.66 -23.40 -15.94
CA THR A 213 -17.13 -24.75 -15.66
C THR A 213 -18.22 -25.69 -15.20
N GLY A 214 -18.20 -26.93 -15.72
CA GLY A 214 -19.13 -27.97 -15.30
C GLY A 214 -19.73 -28.74 -16.47
N ASN A 215 -20.42 -29.84 -16.15
CA ASN A 215 -21.13 -30.64 -17.14
C ASN A 215 -22.41 -29.92 -17.60
N PRO A 216 -22.92 -30.22 -18.81
CA PRO A 216 -24.25 -29.78 -19.24
C PRO A 216 -25.30 -30.06 -18.14
N GLY A 217 -26.00 -29.04 -17.67
CA GLY A 217 -26.96 -29.12 -16.56
C GLY A 217 -26.42 -28.79 -15.15
N SER A 218 -25.12 -28.50 -14.99
CA SER A 218 -24.52 -28.07 -13.71
C SER A 218 -23.39 -27.03 -13.90
N ILE A 219 -23.53 -26.18 -14.92
CA ILE A 219 -22.54 -25.13 -15.22
C ILE A 219 -22.49 -24.12 -14.08
N LYS A 220 -21.31 -23.96 -13.49
CA LYS A 220 -20.98 -22.88 -12.56
C LYS A 220 -20.31 -21.76 -13.33
N ASN A 221 -20.98 -20.62 -13.33
CA ASN A 221 -20.47 -19.40 -13.92
C ASN A 221 -19.87 -18.51 -12.84
N THR A 222 -18.63 -18.10 -13.03
CA THR A 222 -17.92 -17.14 -12.17
C THR A 222 -17.44 -15.96 -13.00
N ALA A 223 -17.40 -14.77 -12.40
CA ALA A 223 -16.82 -13.59 -13.04
C ALA A 223 -16.01 -12.77 -12.03
N SER A 224 -14.98 -12.08 -12.50
CA SER A 224 -14.17 -11.14 -11.72
C SER A 224 -14.04 -9.84 -12.50
N LEU A 225 -14.26 -8.71 -11.85
CA LEU A 225 -14.31 -7.41 -12.50
C LEU A 225 -13.93 -6.28 -11.52
N GLY A 226 -13.35 -5.20 -12.06
CA GLY A 226 -13.00 -4.01 -11.30
C GLY A 226 -14.22 -3.22 -10.77
N ASN A 227 -13.97 -2.23 -9.94
CA ASN A 227 -15.00 -1.36 -9.39
C ASN A 227 -14.63 0.14 -9.53
N PRO A 228 -15.09 0.78 -10.61
CA PRO A 228 -14.92 2.21 -10.83
C PRO A 228 -15.56 3.10 -9.75
N ASN A 229 -16.49 2.56 -8.95
CA ASN A 229 -17.16 3.28 -7.87
C ASN A 229 -16.41 3.22 -6.53
N LEU A 230 -15.21 2.62 -6.49
CA LEU A 230 -14.39 2.63 -5.29
C LEU A 230 -14.06 4.05 -4.86
N LYS A 231 -14.16 4.26 -3.56
CA LYS A 231 -13.78 5.49 -2.87
C LYS A 231 -12.47 5.25 -2.15
N ALA A 232 -11.71 6.32 -1.95
CA ALA A 232 -10.53 6.26 -1.11
C ALA A 232 -10.89 5.81 0.33
N GLU A 233 -10.11 4.90 0.88
CA GLU A 233 -10.09 4.59 2.30
C GLU A 233 -9.66 5.84 3.07
N THR A 234 -10.23 6.10 4.25
CA THR A 234 -9.80 7.22 5.10
C THR A 234 -9.36 6.75 6.47
N ALA A 235 -8.34 7.40 7.03
CA ALA A 235 -7.79 7.11 8.35
C ALA A 235 -7.89 8.34 9.24
N ASP A 236 -8.71 8.32 10.29
CA ASP A 236 -8.66 9.30 11.38
C ASP A 236 -7.57 8.89 12.37
N ASN A 237 -6.51 9.69 12.44
CA ASN A 237 -5.35 9.44 13.30
C ASN A 237 -5.37 10.40 14.49
N PHE A 238 -5.18 9.86 15.69
CA PHE A 238 -5.03 10.59 16.93
C PHE A 238 -3.72 10.15 17.58
N ASP A 239 -2.83 11.10 17.82
CA ASP A 239 -1.51 10.84 18.39
C ASP A 239 -1.26 11.76 19.59
N VAL A 240 -0.74 11.19 20.66
CA VAL A 240 -0.25 11.89 21.84
C VAL A 240 1.21 11.52 22.01
N LEU A 241 2.10 12.50 21.99
CA LEU A 241 3.55 12.28 22.08
C LEU A 241 4.13 13.19 23.17
N ILE A 242 4.90 12.60 24.10
CA ILE A 242 5.75 13.34 25.02
C ILE A 242 7.21 13.11 24.66
N GLU A 243 7.97 14.19 24.58
CA GLU A 243 9.39 14.19 24.25
C GLU A 243 10.15 14.91 25.37
N HIS A 244 11.22 14.29 25.87
CA HIS A 244 12.09 14.87 26.88
C HIS A 244 13.55 14.80 26.42
N TYR A 245 14.20 15.96 26.30
CA TYR A 245 15.59 16.08 25.90
C TYR A 245 16.50 16.02 27.13
N LEU A 246 17.43 15.06 27.10
CA LEU A 246 18.37 14.77 28.18
C LEU A 246 19.70 15.46 27.93
N ASN A 247 20.29 15.98 29.00
CA ASN A 247 21.67 16.45 28.99
C ASN A 247 22.64 15.28 29.23
N PRO A 248 23.86 15.32 28.69
CA PRO A 248 24.38 16.30 27.72
C PRO A 248 23.88 16.07 26.28
N PHE A 249 23.57 14.83 25.90
CA PHE A 249 22.99 14.50 24.58
C PHE A 249 22.14 13.23 24.67
N GLY A 250 20.83 13.39 24.71
CA GLY A 250 19.89 12.29 24.68
C GLY A 250 18.44 12.73 24.56
N MET A 251 17.55 11.76 24.42
CA MET A 251 16.12 11.96 24.28
C MET A 251 15.37 10.72 24.79
N ILE A 252 14.26 10.95 25.48
CA ILE A 252 13.22 9.94 25.74
C ILE A 252 11.97 10.41 25.03
N THR A 253 11.34 9.52 24.28
CA THR A 253 10.02 9.77 23.70
C THR A 253 9.06 8.67 24.10
N ALA A 254 7.82 9.03 24.37
CA ALA A 254 6.72 8.08 24.56
C ALA A 254 5.48 8.61 23.86
N GLY A 255 4.85 7.75 23.06
CA GLY A 255 3.69 8.07 22.26
C GLY A 255 2.58 7.07 22.47
N PHE A 256 1.34 7.54 22.39
CA PHE A 256 0.14 6.73 22.24
C PHE A 256 -0.57 7.15 20.95
N PHE A 257 -1.05 6.18 20.20
CA PHE A 257 -1.81 6.45 18.98
C PHE A 257 -3.10 5.64 18.91
N TYR A 258 -4.11 6.23 18.28
CA TYR A 258 -5.35 5.57 17.88
C TYR A 258 -5.68 5.94 16.44
N LYS A 259 -5.96 4.94 15.61
CA LYS A 259 -6.32 5.10 14.20
C LYS A 259 -7.64 4.41 13.92
N TYR A 260 -8.52 5.11 13.20
CA TYR A 260 -9.78 4.55 12.71
C TYR A 260 -9.81 4.60 11.19
N LEU A 261 -9.75 3.42 10.58
CA LEU A 261 -9.85 3.20 9.14
C LEU A 261 -11.33 3.02 8.76
N THR A 262 -11.77 3.76 7.75
CA THR A 262 -13.13 3.71 7.20
C THR A 262 -13.06 3.38 5.72
N ASP A 263 -13.97 2.52 5.27
CA ASP A 263 -14.10 2.09 3.88
C ASP A 263 -12.84 1.40 3.31
N PRO A 264 -12.19 0.46 4.03
CA PRO A 264 -11.09 -0.30 3.45
C PRO A 264 -11.59 -1.10 2.24
N ILE A 265 -10.71 -1.28 1.27
CA ILE A 265 -11.03 -2.00 0.03
C ILE A 265 -10.81 -3.49 0.26
N VAL A 266 -11.86 -4.28 0.05
CA VAL A 266 -11.84 -5.73 0.23
C VAL A 266 -12.53 -6.41 -0.94
N THR A 267 -12.04 -7.59 -1.30
CA THR A 267 -12.67 -8.42 -2.30
C THR A 267 -13.94 -9.07 -1.74
N LYS A 268 -15.08 -8.90 -2.42
CA LYS A 268 -16.36 -9.51 -2.06
C LYS A 268 -16.87 -10.39 -3.20
N SER A 269 -17.42 -11.56 -2.85
CA SER A 269 -18.15 -12.41 -3.79
C SER A 269 -19.66 -12.36 -3.54
N PHE A 270 -20.45 -12.24 -4.60
CA PHE A 270 -21.92 -12.23 -4.55
C PHE A 270 -22.51 -12.82 -5.83
N VAL A 271 -23.79 -13.20 -5.80
CA VAL A 271 -24.47 -13.80 -6.96
C VAL A 271 -25.29 -12.73 -7.68
N LEU A 272 -25.07 -12.59 -8.98
CA LEU A 272 -25.93 -11.82 -9.89
C LEU A 272 -26.71 -12.78 -10.79
N GLN A 273 -28.03 -12.57 -10.88
CA GLN A 273 -28.91 -13.30 -11.79
C GLN A 273 -29.12 -12.48 -13.07
N ASN A 274 -29.36 -13.15 -14.20
CA ASN A 274 -29.54 -12.52 -15.51
C ASN A 274 -28.42 -11.52 -15.85
N PHE A 275 -27.19 -11.89 -15.48
CA PHE A 275 -26.00 -11.09 -15.68
C PHE A 275 -25.19 -11.65 -16.84
N GLN A 276 -24.61 -10.75 -17.62
CA GLN A 276 -23.66 -11.07 -18.67
C GLN A 276 -22.38 -10.28 -18.34
N PRO A 277 -21.35 -10.93 -17.74
CA PRO A 277 -20.16 -10.22 -17.26
C PRO A 277 -19.35 -9.61 -18.39
N GLY A 278 -19.43 -10.20 -19.57
CA GLY A 278 -18.78 -9.67 -20.73
C GLY A 278 -19.58 -9.95 -22.00
N PRO A 279 -19.40 -9.11 -23.00
CA PRO A 279 -19.68 -9.36 -24.40
C PRO A 279 -19.76 -10.80 -24.94
N THR A 280 -18.77 -11.64 -24.65
CA THR A 280 -18.68 -13.04 -25.13
C THR A 280 -19.24 -14.05 -24.11
N ALA A 281 -19.61 -13.60 -22.92
CA ALA A 281 -20.14 -14.45 -21.87
C ALA A 281 -21.62 -14.75 -22.12
N PRO A 282 -22.09 -16.00 -21.89
CA PRO A 282 -23.51 -16.29 -21.96
C PRO A 282 -24.25 -15.56 -20.83
N MET A 283 -25.41 -14.99 -21.12
CA MET A 283 -26.29 -14.44 -20.08
C MET A 283 -26.71 -15.55 -19.12
N GLY A 284 -26.61 -15.30 -17.81
CA GLY A 284 -26.97 -16.30 -16.81
C GLY A 284 -26.76 -15.83 -15.37
N THR A 285 -26.75 -16.79 -14.45
CA THR A 285 -26.43 -16.52 -13.04
C THR A 285 -24.94 -16.68 -12.81
N TYR A 286 -24.26 -15.64 -12.32
CA TYR A 286 -22.82 -15.64 -12.05
C TYR A 286 -22.53 -15.40 -10.58
N THR A 287 -21.53 -16.11 -10.04
CA THR A 287 -20.84 -15.69 -8.82
C THR A 287 -19.79 -14.66 -9.21
N VAL A 288 -20.01 -13.40 -8.87
CA VAL A 288 -19.14 -12.27 -9.18
C VAL A 288 -18.23 -11.98 -8.01
N THR A 289 -16.94 -11.82 -8.27
CA THR A 289 -15.92 -11.34 -7.34
C THR A 289 -15.52 -9.92 -7.74
N GLN A 290 -15.63 -8.97 -6.80
CA GLN A 290 -15.37 -7.56 -7.07
C GLN A 290 -14.77 -6.86 -5.83
N PRO A 291 -13.78 -5.97 -5.98
CA PRO A 291 -13.33 -5.09 -4.91
C PRO A 291 -14.44 -4.12 -4.48
N VAL A 292 -14.65 -3.96 -3.18
CA VAL A 292 -15.66 -3.05 -2.62
C VAL A 292 -15.12 -2.32 -1.39
N ASN A 293 -15.57 -1.09 -1.16
CA ASN A 293 -15.41 -0.45 0.14
C ASN A 293 -16.31 -1.14 1.16
N ALA A 294 -15.73 -1.81 2.17
CA ALA A 294 -16.54 -2.45 3.20
C ALA A 294 -15.85 -2.50 4.55
N GLY A 295 -16.63 -2.20 5.59
CA GLY A 295 -16.21 -2.34 6.97
C GLY A 295 -15.39 -1.16 7.49
N SER A 296 -14.67 -1.43 8.56
CA SER A 296 -13.77 -0.48 9.22
C SER A 296 -12.70 -1.23 9.99
N ALA A 297 -11.64 -0.53 10.38
CA ALA A 297 -10.65 -1.10 11.28
C ALA A 297 -10.15 -0.07 12.30
N ARG A 298 -9.76 -0.57 13.46
CA ARG A 298 -9.16 0.20 14.54
C ARG A 298 -7.74 -0.29 14.76
N LEU A 299 -6.82 0.65 14.98
CA LEU A 299 -5.47 0.38 15.45
C LEU A 299 -5.22 1.23 16.67
N THR A 300 -4.63 0.64 17.70
CA THR A 300 -4.24 1.35 18.92
C THR A 300 -2.88 0.83 19.35
N GLY A 301 -2.07 1.70 19.91
CA GLY A 301 -0.73 1.32 20.30
C GLY A 301 -0.01 2.38 21.08
N PHE A 302 1.16 1.98 21.54
CA PHE A 302 2.11 2.90 22.15
C PHE A 302 3.49 2.62 21.60
N GLU A 303 4.29 3.67 21.56
CA GLU A 303 5.67 3.64 21.09
C GLU A 303 6.54 4.34 22.12
N ALA A 304 7.71 3.79 22.40
CA ALA A 304 8.69 4.41 23.25
C ALA A 304 10.06 4.33 22.57
N ALA A 305 10.84 5.41 22.67
CA ALA A 305 12.22 5.41 22.25
C ALA A 305 13.10 6.09 23.28
N TYR A 306 14.33 5.62 23.36
CA TYR A 306 15.37 6.14 24.22
C TYR A 306 16.67 6.21 23.43
N LEU A 307 17.27 7.40 23.40
CA LEU A 307 18.58 7.62 22.83
C LEU A 307 19.42 8.36 23.88
N GLN A 308 20.62 7.87 24.16
CA GLN A 308 21.53 8.55 25.07
C GLN A 308 22.97 8.31 24.70
N HIS A 309 23.74 9.38 24.60
CA HIS A 309 25.19 9.30 24.67
C HIS A 309 25.63 9.34 26.13
N LEU A 310 26.43 8.37 26.56
CA LEU A 310 26.88 8.19 27.93
C LEU A 310 28.19 8.96 28.20
N THR A 311 28.31 10.17 27.65
CA THR A 311 29.51 11.01 27.76
C THR A 311 29.83 11.46 29.17
N PHE A 312 28.88 11.31 30.11
CA PHE A 312 29.09 11.50 31.54
C PHE A 312 29.94 10.39 32.20
N LEU A 313 30.16 9.25 31.53
CA LEU A 313 30.99 8.17 32.05
C LEU A 313 32.49 8.51 31.93
N PRO A 314 33.31 8.15 32.93
CA PRO A 314 34.72 8.52 32.95
C PRO A 314 35.56 7.73 31.96
N GLY A 315 36.71 8.31 31.57
CA GLY A 315 37.70 7.64 30.76
C GLY A 315 37.11 7.15 29.43
N LYS A 316 37.52 5.97 28.96
CA LYS A 316 37.09 5.39 27.67
C LYS A 316 35.58 5.18 27.56
N LEU A 317 34.89 4.97 28.68
CA LEU A 317 33.45 4.68 28.71
C LEU A 317 32.58 5.85 28.22
N GLY A 318 33.10 7.09 28.26
CA GLY A 318 32.39 8.25 27.72
C GLY A 318 32.15 8.24 26.21
N GLY A 319 32.66 7.24 25.48
CA GLY A 319 32.28 7.00 24.09
C GLY A 319 31.02 6.16 23.91
N LEU A 320 30.51 5.51 24.97
CA LEU A 320 29.35 4.63 24.87
C LEU A 320 28.07 5.41 24.58
N GLY A 321 27.14 4.77 23.87
CA GLY A 321 25.78 5.25 23.69
C GLY A 321 24.80 4.11 23.53
N ILE A 322 23.53 4.40 23.74
CA ILE A 322 22.43 3.44 23.62
C ILE A 322 21.30 4.08 22.83
N SER A 323 20.75 3.32 21.89
CA SER A 323 19.50 3.62 21.21
C SER A 323 18.58 2.43 21.38
N ALA A 324 17.37 2.63 21.88
CA ALA A 324 16.37 1.59 22.02
C ALA A 324 15.02 2.12 21.57
N ASN A 325 14.20 1.27 20.97
CA ASN A 325 12.80 1.56 20.72
C ASN A 325 11.95 0.31 20.95
N TYR A 326 10.71 0.54 21.28
CA TYR A 326 9.70 -0.49 21.46
C TYR A 326 8.36 0.06 20.98
N GLY A 327 7.61 -0.75 20.24
CA GLY A 327 6.27 -0.45 19.77
C GLY A 327 5.34 -1.62 20.00
N TYR A 328 4.16 -1.32 20.55
CA TYR A 328 3.06 -2.26 20.64
C TYR A 328 1.89 -1.77 19.80
N THR A 329 1.34 -2.65 18.95
CA THR A 329 0.18 -2.36 18.11
C THR A 329 -0.88 -3.46 18.23
N ALA A 330 -2.09 -3.07 18.61
CA ALA A 330 -3.27 -3.91 18.53
C ALA A 330 -4.20 -3.40 17.43
N SER A 331 -4.83 -4.32 16.70
CA SER A 331 -5.77 -3.98 15.63
C SER A 331 -7.00 -4.86 15.63
N GLN A 332 -8.11 -4.34 15.11
CA GLN A 332 -9.36 -5.04 14.94
C GLN A 332 -10.12 -4.50 13.72
N ALA A 333 -10.51 -5.39 12.81
CA ALA A 333 -11.38 -5.09 11.68
C ALA A 333 -12.84 -5.47 12.01
N SER A 334 -13.80 -4.78 11.39
CA SER A 334 -15.23 -4.99 11.57
C SER A 334 -15.98 -4.77 10.27
N GLY A 335 -17.16 -5.37 10.11
CA GLY A 335 -17.99 -5.18 8.91
C GLY A 335 -17.41 -5.76 7.62
N LEU A 336 -16.49 -6.74 7.74
CA LEU A 336 -15.94 -7.46 6.60
C LEU A 336 -16.99 -8.45 6.03
N PRO A 337 -17.19 -8.52 4.71
CA PRO A 337 -18.14 -9.44 4.10
C PRO A 337 -17.91 -10.89 4.53
N GLY A 338 -18.96 -11.56 5.00
CA GLY A 338 -18.91 -12.96 5.41
C GLY A 338 -18.19 -13.24 6.73
N ARG A 339 -17.85 -12.20 7.52
CA ARG A 339 -17.15 -12.35 8.80
C ARG A 339 -17.84 -11.59 9.93
N SER A 340 -17.99 -12.26 11.08
CA SER A 340 -18.50 -11.70 12.34
C SER A 340 -17.49 -11.77 13.48
N ASP A 341 -16.29 -12.28 13.23
CA ASP A 341 -15.29 -12.63 14.24
C ASP A 341 -14.31 -11.50 14.59
N HIS A 342 -14.50 -10.32 14.01
CA HIS A 342 -13.70 -9.11 14.23
C HIS A 342 -12.18 -9.37 14.22
N PRO A 343 -11.61 -9.86 13.09
CA PRO A 343 -10.23 -10.32 13.05
C PRO A 343 -9.24 -9.16 13.20
N ARG A 344 -8.00 -9.49 13.58
CA ARG A 344 -6.87 -8.54 13.52
C ARG A 344 -6.52 -8.22 12.07
N LEU A 345 -5.93 -7.05 11.83
CA LEU A 345 -5.38 -6.75 10.52
C LEU A 345 -4.25 -7.72 10.18
N LEU A 346 -4.19 -8.14 8.92
CA LEU A 346 -3.14 -9.03 8.45
C LEU A 346 -1.79 -8.33 8.47
N ARG A 347 -0.71 -9.12 8.61
CA ARG A 347 0.69 -8.62 8.61
C ARG A 347 1.00 -7.59 9.70
N SER A 348 0.23 -7.53 10.78
CA SER A 348 0.58 -6.75 11.96
C SER A 348 1.47 -7.56 12.91
N ALA A 349 2.69 -7.09 13.17
CA ALA A 349 3.51 -7.57 14.28
C ALA A 349 3.08 -6.83 15.56
N PRO A 350 2.50 -7.51 16.58
CA PRO A 350 1.99 -6.80 17.74
C PRO A 350 3.08 -6.14 18.59
N ASN A 351 4.28 -6.70 18.57
CA ASN A 351 5.44 -6.19 19.29
C ASN A 351 6.57 -6.01 18.29
N THR A 352 7.19 -4.83 18.30
CA THR A 352 8.42 -4.55 17.56
C THR A 352 9.37 -3.83 18.50
N TRP A 353 10.66 -4.14 18.43
CA TRP A 353 11.65 -3.50 19.27
C TRP A 353 13.00 -3.51 18.56
N ASN A 354 13.83 -2.54 18.89
CA ASN A 354 15.22 -2.54 18.48
C ASN A 354 16.08 -2.06 19.65
N LEU A 355 17.24 -2.67 19.83
CA LEU A 355 18.26 -2.23 20.77
C LEU A 355 19.57 -2.07 20.02
N SER A 356 20.22 -0.92 20.20
CA SER A 356 21.46 -0.59 19.51
C SER A 356 22.47 0.07 20.45
N PRO A 357 23.36 -0.74 21.06
CA PRO A 357 24.54 -0.22 21.74
C PRO A 357 25.52 0.37 20.72
N THR A 358 26.17 1.46 21.12
CA THR A 358 27.11 2.19 20.27
C THR A 358 28.35 2.60 21.06
N TYR A 359 29.45 2.82 20.36
CA TYR A 359 30.68 3.38 20.91
C TYR A 359 31.34 4.31 19.90
N ASP A 360 31.45 5.59 20.22
CA ASP A 360 32.07 6.63 19.41
C ASP A 360 33.13 7.37 20.23
N ARG A 361 34.41 7.17 19.89
CA ARG A 361 35.53 7.91 20.53
C ARG A 361 36.73 8.03 19.61
N GLY A 362 37.12 9.26 19.29
CA GLY A 362 38.29 9.54 18.44
C GLY A 362 38.09 8.95 17.04
N ARG A 363 38.95 8.00 16.65
CA ARG A 363 38.89 7.33 15.33
C ARG A 363 38.07 6.04 15.34
N VAL A 364 37.50 5.64 16.48
CA VAL A 364 36.73 4.39 16.62
C VAL A 364 35.25 4.72 16.70
N SER A 365 34.46 4.11 15.81
CA SER A 365 33.00 4.14 15.79
C SER A 365 32.49 2.71 15.62
N ILE A 366 31.63 2.26 16.53
CA ILE A 366 31.03 0.92 16.54
C ILE A 366 29.53 1.07 16.80
N ARG A 367 28.70 0.40 16.00
CA ARG A 367 27.27 0.24 16.26
C ARG A 367 26.88 -1.23 16.12
N VAL A 368 26.09 -1.73 17.06
CA VAL A 368 25.53 -3.09 17.05
C VAL A 368 24.01 -2.95 17.07
N GLY A 369 23.29 -3.75 16.30
CA GLY A 369 21.81 -3.74 16.27
C GLY A 369 21.25 -5.12 16.64
N LEU A 370 20.23 -5.12 17.49
CA LEU A 370 19.37 -6.27 17.79
C LEU A 370 17.92 -5.86 17.51
N SER A 371 17.15 -6.73 16.86
CA SER A 371 15.76 -6.48 16.42
C SER A 371 14.93 -7.74 16.46
#